data_AF-A0A817NIE3-F1
#
_entry.id   AF-A0A817NIE3-F1
#
_cell.length_a   1.000
_cell.length_b   1.000
_cell.length_c   1.000
_cell.angle_alpha   90.00
_cell.angle_beta   90.00
_cell.angle_gamma   90.00
#
_symmetry.space_group_name_H-M   'P 1'
#
loop_
_entity.id
_entity.type
_entity.pdbx_description
1 polymer ?
#
loop_
_entity_poly.entity_id
_entity_poly.type
_entity_poly.pdbx_seq_one_letter_code
_entity_poly.pdbx_strand_id
1 'polypeptide(L)'
;MATLNELNLCSVCNKTQATSICAACKKYFCRKDFKEHVQQLSIKFDNEIVRSHDELLEQIQKLEKSNYLSLDLFDQIEQWKKATVKKVEKAAEKAHHELIELIDKQRLIMTKQLEPITREIRYLRKEANFAEDDINRLKQKINEIQQKVKQFIEKDTNKTIIIDNNQIDWNHLIYIRETQSKYASTATTVNISDSRRRSSSRIRVIQITWEYPYLSA
;
A
#
# COMPACT_ATOMS: atom_id res chain seq x y z
N MET A 1 77.85 -29.51 -9.50
CA MET A 1 78.16 -28.73 -10.71
C MET A 1 76.86 -28.09 -11.18
N ALA A 2 76.82 -26.77 -11.28
CA ALA A 2 75.63 -25.99 -11.63
C ALA A 2 75.42 -25.97 -13.14
N THR A 3 74.26 -26.43 -13.62
CA THR A 3 73.84 -26.31 -15.01
C THR A 3 73.17 -24.95 -15.26
N LEU A 4 73.70 -24.24 -16.25
CA LEU A 4 73.35 -22.91 -16.73
C LEU A 4 71.88 -22.76 -17.18
N ASN A 5 71.26 -21.67 -16.75
CA ASN A 5 70.22 -20.85 -17.39
C ASN A 5 69.11 -21.59 -18.17
N GLU A 6 68.00 -21.89 -17.48
CA GLU A 6 66.68 -21.76 -18.11
C GLU A 6 66.54 -20.31 -18.59
N LEU A 7 66.76 -20.08 -19.88
CA LEU A 7 66.62 -18.75 -20.47
C LEU A 7 65.17 -18.34 -20.30
N ASN A 8 64.89 -17.41 -19.39
CA ASN A 8 63.57 -16.80 -19.27
C ASN A 8 63.26 -16.09 -20.60
N LEU A 9 62.54 -16.78 -21.47
CA LEU A 9 62.12 -16.30 -22.78
C LEU A 9 60.90 -15.40 -22.60
N CYS A 10 60.86 -14.29 -23.32
CA CYS A 10 59.65 -13.48 -23.34
C CYS A 10 58.49 -14.25 -23.98
N SER A 11 57.37 -14.37 -23.26
CA SER A 11 56.17 -15.08 -23.72
C SER A 11 55.47 -14.45 -24.93
N VAL A 12 55.93 -13.30 -25.42
CA VAL A 12 55.39 -12.59 -26.59
C VAL A 12 56.37 -12.64 -27.77
N CYS A 13 57.61 -12.16 -27.59
CA CYS A 13 58.59 -12.08 -28.68
C CYS A 13 59.64 -13.21 -28.72
N ASN A 14 59.60 -14.13 -27.75
CA ASN A 14 60.49 -15.29 -27.62
C ASN A 14 62.01 -14.97 -27.61
N LYS A 15 62.38 -13.75 -27.19
CA LYS A 15 63.79 -13.34 -27.01
C LYS A 15 64.28 -13.67 -25.60
N THR A 16 65.55 -14.05 -25.49
CA THR A 16 66.26 -14.43 -24.25
C THR A 16 66.64 -13.23 -23.37
N GLN A 17 65.68 -12.34 -23.12
CA GLN A 17 65.85 -11.09 -22.35
C GLN A 17 64.63 -10.78 -21.47
N ALA A 18 63.91 -11.81 -21.00
CA ALA A 18 62.83 -11.55 -20.07
C ALA A 18 63.40 -11.08 -18.73
N THR A 19 63.01 -9.87 -18.34
CA THR A 19 63.53 -9.16 -17.16
C THR A 19 62.43 -8.91 -16.13
N SER A 20 61.18 -9.16 -16.51
CA SER A 20 59.99 -8.95 -15.67
C SER A 20 59.07 -10.16 -15.73
N ILE A 21 58.47 -10.52 -14.61
CA ILE A 21 57.44 -11.55 -14.50
C ILE A 21 56.13 -10.92 -14.04
N CYS A 22 55.01 -11.25 -14.69
CA CYS A 22 53.69 -10.93 -14.16
C CYS A 22 53.28 -12.03 -13.18
N ALA A 23 53.22 -11.73 -11.88
CA ALA A 23 52.88 -12.73 -10.85
C ALA A 23 51.49 -13.34 -11.03
N ALA A 24 50.53 -12.56 -11.54
CA ALA A 24 49.17 -13.01 -11.79
C ALA A 24 49.07 -13.95 -13.01
N CYS A 25 49.72 -13.59 -14.12
CA CYS A 25 49.69 -14.39 -15.35
C CYS A 25 50.75 -15.51 -15.38
N LYS A 26 51.72 -15.48 -14.45
CA LYS A 26 52.90 -16.38 -14.38
C LYS A 26 53.68 -16.46 -15.69
N LYS A 27 53.75 -15.33 -16.43
CA LYS A 27 54.45 -15.20 -17.71
C LYS A 27 55.63 -14.25 -17.61
N TYR A 28 56.69 -14.57 -18.35
CA TYR A 28 57.93 -13.80 -18.43
C TYR A 28 57.89 -12.85 -19.62
N PHE A 29 58.33 -11.60 -19.43
CA PHE A 29 58.28 -10.57 -20.46
C PHE A 29 59.61 -9.80 -20.53
N CYS A 30 59.98 -9.36 -21.74
CA CYS A 30 60.97 -8.30 -21.86
C CYS A 30 60.36 -6.95 -21.43
N ARG A 31 61.18 -5.94 -21.10
CA ARG A 31 60.66 -4.65 -20.60
C ARG A 31 59.61 -4.01 -21.51
N LYS A 32 59.80 -4.11 -22.83
CA LYS A 32 58.88 -3.54 -23.83
C LYS A 32 57.52 -4.24 -23.78
N ASP A 33 57.52 -5.57 -23.91
CA ASP A 33 56.29 -6.36 -23.97
C ASP A 33 55.57 -6.41 -22.61
N PHE A 34 56.30 -6.25 -21.50
CA PHE A 34 55.70 -6.10 -20.17
C PHE A 34 54.91 -4.78 -20.05
N LYS A 35 55.46 -3.67 -20.57
CA LYS A 35 54.76 -2.38 -20.60
C LYS A 35 53.51 -2.47 -21.46
N GLU A 36 53.60 -3.13 -22.62
CA GLU A 36 52.46 -3.37 -23.50
C GLU A 36 51.39 -4.26 -22.83
N HIS A 37 51.80 -5.31 -22.12
CA HIS A 37 50.90 -6.16 -21.34
C HIS A 37 50.11 -5.36 -20.29
N VAL A 38 50.77 -4.50 -19.52
CA VAL A 38 50.12 -3.63 -18.53
C VAL A 38 49.19 -2.62 -19.19
N GLN A 39 49.59 -2.06 -20.33
CA GLN A 39 48.74 -1.12 -21.09
C GLN A 39 47.47 -1.82 -21.62
N GLN A 40 47.60 -3.05 -22.14
CA GLN A 40 46.43 -3.84 -22.56
C GLN A 40 45.49 -4.17 -21.39
N LEU A 41 46.03 -4.41 -20.19
CA LEU A 41 45.21 -4.60 -18.99
C LEU A 41 44.45 -3.33 -18.60
N SER A 42 45.10 -2.16 -18.66
CA SER A 42 44.44 -0.87 -18.41
C SER A 42 43.28 -0.65 -19.38
N ILE A 43 43.51 -0.86 -20.69
CA ILE A 43 42.49 -0.70 -21.73
C ILE A 43 41.31 -1.65 -21.48
N LYS A 44 41.57 -2.90 -21.09
CA LYS A 44 40.50 -3.86 -20.75
C LYS A 44 39.72 -3.43 -19.51
N PHE A 45 40.41 -2.97 -18.47
CA PHE A 45 39.74 -2.51 -17.25
C PHE A 45 38.82 -1.32 -17.53
N ASP A 46 39.27 -0.35 -18.33
CA ASP A 46 38.46 0.82 -18.70
C ASP A 46 37.25 0.40 -19.56
N ASN A 47 37.46 -0.48 -20.55
CA ASN A 47 36.40 -0.88 -21.49
C ASN A 47 35.37 -1.86 -20.93
N GLU A 48 35.79 -2.78 -20.05
CA GLU A 48 34.94 -3.85 -19.53
C GLU A 48 34.36 -3.50 -18.16
N ILE A 49 35.15 -2.89 -17.27
CA ILE A 49 34.74 -2.63 -15.89
C ILE A 49 34.23 -1.20 -15.72
N VAL A 50 35.04 -0.20 -16.05
CA VAL A 50 34.66 1.21 -15.82
C VAL A 50 33.44 1.58 -16.65
N ARG A 51 33.45 1.24 -17.95
CA ARG A 51 32.29 1.48 -18.81
C ARG A 51 31.03 0.76 -18.32
N SER A 52 31.11 -0.51 -17.93
CA SER A 52 29.95 -1.25 -17.43
C SER A 52 29.42 -0.66 -16.11
N HIS A 53 30.33 -0.22 -15.23
CA HIS A 53 29.97 0.48 -14.01
C HIS A 53 29.22 1.78 -14.30
N ASP A 54 29.75 2.61 -15.19
CA ASP A 54 29.18 3.91 -15.51
C ASP A 54 27.83 3.78 -16.23
N GLU A 55 27.70 2.82 -17.16
CA GLU A 55 26.42 2.49 -17.80
C GLU A 55 25.37 2.03 -16.78
N LEU A 56 25.76 1.19 -15.81
CA LEU A 56 24.85 0.73 -14.76
C LEU A 56 24.46 1.86 -13.81
N LEU A 57 25.41 2.72 -13.44
CA LEU A 57 25.17 3.88 -12.60
C LEU A 57 24.23 4.88 -13.31
N GLU A 58 24.42 5.10 -14.61
CA GLU A 58 23.54 5.92 -15.43
C GLU A 58 22.13 5.31 -15.52
N GLN A 59 22.03 3.98 -15.69
CA GLN A 59 20.73 3.29 -15.67
C GLN A 59 20.01 3.44 -14.33
N ILE A 60 20.73 3.30 -13.20
CA ILE A 60 20.16 3.50 -11.86
C ILE A 60 19.73 4.96 -11.66
N GLN A 61 20.52 5.93 -12.12
CA GLN A 61 20.18 7.34 -12.01
C GLN A 61 18.99 7.72 -12.90
N LYS A 62 18.86 7.09 -14.07
CA LYS A 62 17.71 7.22 -14.97
C LYS A 62 16.45 6.52 -14.46
N LEU A 63 16.51 5.74 -13.37
CA LEU A 63 15.31 5.35 -12.61
C LEU A 63 14.77 6.58 -11.87
N GLU A 64 14.29 7.56 -12.63
CA GLU A 64 13.64 8.75 -12.09
C GLU A 64 12.33 8.40 -11.38
N LYS A 65 11.92 9.24 -10.43
CA LYS A 65 10.61 9.18 -9.75
C LYS A 65 9.42 9.05 -10.71
N SER A 66 9.54 9.57 -11.93
CA SER A 66 8.54 9.50 -13.00
C SER A 66 8.35 8.09 -13.57
N ASN A 67 9.38 7.24 -13.61
CA ASN A 67 9.27 5.83 -14.01
C ASN A 67 8.69 4.93 -12.90
N TYR A 68 8.60 5.42 -11.66
CA TYR A 68 7.82 4.73 -10.62
C TYR A 68 6.33 4.99 -10.80
N LEU A 69 5.93 6.18 -11.26
CA LEU A 69 4.53 6.54 -11.49
C LEU A 69 3.87 5.72 -12.62
N SER A 70 4.65 5.13 -13.53
CA SER A 70 4.15 4.18 -14.54
C SER A 70 4.10 2.73 -14.05
N LEU A 71 4.51 2.46 -12.81
CA LEU A 71 4.26 1.16 -12.19
C LEU A 71 2.78 1.07 -11.88
N ASP A 72 2.13 0.09 -12.50
CA ASP A 72 0.75 -0.38 -12.30
C ASP A 72 0.28 -0.33 -10.83
N LEU A 73 1.20 -0.49 -9.88
CA LEU A 73 0.95 -0.41 -8.43
C LEU A 73 0.40 0.95 -7.95
N PHE A 74 0.87 2.09 -8.48
CA PHE A 74 0.34 3.39 -8.06
C PHE A 74 -1.09 3.60 -8.56
N ASP A 75 -1.37 3.19 -9.79
CA ASP A 75 -2.72 3.19 -10.35
C ASP A 75 -3.64 2.25 -9.56
N GLN A 76 -3.17 1.08 -9.16
CA GLN A 76 -3.91 0.17 -8.29
C GLN A 76 -4.24 0.81 -6.93
N ILE A 77 -3.30 1.53 -6.30
CA ILE A 77 -3.55 2.25 -5.04
C ILE A 77 -4.61 3.35 -5.25
N GLU A 78 -4.50 4.14 -6.33
CA GLU A 78 -5.46 5.21 -6.61
C GLU A 78 -6.85 4.66 -6.95
N GLN A 79 -6.93 3.55 -7.69
CA GLN A 79 -8.19 2.85 -7.96
C GLN A 79 -8.81 2.29 -6.67
N TRP A 80 -8.01 1.64 -5.82
CA TRP A 80 -8.47 1.13 -4.53
C TRP A 80 -9.02 2.26 -3.64
N LYS A 81 -8.31 3.40 -3.58
CA LYS A 81 -8.74 4.59 -2.85
C LYS A 81 -10.08 5.11 -3.37
N LYS A 82 -10.22 5.31 -4.69
CA LYS A 82 -11.47 5.78 -5.31
C LYS A 82 -12.64 4.82 -5.02
N ALA A 83 -12.41 3.52 -5.15
CA ALA A 83 -13.43 2.50 -4.88
C ALA A 83 -13.84 2.49 -3.40
N THR A 84 -12.90 2.68 -2.48
CA THR A 84 -13.14 2.68 -1.03
C THR A 84 -13.94 3.91 -0.61
N VAL A 85 -13.56 5.11 -1.07
CA VAL A 85 -14.32 6.35 -0.82
C VAL A 85 -15.77 6.19 -1.28
N LYS A 86 -15.97 5.70 -2.51
CA LYS A 86 -17.32 5.49 -3.06
C LYS A 86 -18.17 4.52 -2.24
N LYS A 87 -17.56 3.48 -1.66
CA LYS A 87 -18.28 2.53 -0.78
C LYS A 87 -18.70 3.19 0.53
N VAL A 88 -17.82 3.99 1.14
CA VAL A 88 -18.12 4.72 2.37
C VAL A 88 -19.24 5.74 2.13
N GLU A 89 -19.16 6.51 1.05
CA GLU A 89 -20.22 7.46 0.65
C GLU A 89 -21.57 6.75 0.49
N LYS A 90 -21.60 5.64 -0.27
CA LYS A 90 -22.83 4.87 -0.48
C LYS A 90 -23.41 4.31 0.84
N ALA A 91 -22.56 3.85 1.76
CA ALA A 91 -23.00 3.36 3.06
C ALA A 91 -23.59 4.49 3.91
N ALA A 92 -22.96 5.66 3.91
CA ALA A 92 -23.45 6.85 4.60
C ALA A 92 -24.79 7.33 4.03
N GLU A 93 -24.91 7.40 2.70
CA GLU A 93 -26.17 7.73 2.03
C GLU A 93 -27.29 6.75 2.40
N LYS A 94 -27.01 5.44 2.40
CA LYS A 94 -27.99 4.42 2.78
C LYS A 94 -28.46 4.61 4.23
N ALA A 95 -27.52 4.79 5.16
CA ALA A 95 -27.85 5.01 6.58
C ALA A 95 -28.69 6.29 6.77
N HIS A 96 -28.41 7.34 6.01
CA HIS A 96 -29.19 8.57 6.04
C HIS A 96 -30.62 8.36 5.55
N HIS A 97 -30.82 7.63 4.44
CA HIS A 97 -32.15 7.30 3.95
C HIS A 97 -32.94 6.43 4.94
N GLU A 98 -32.31 5.40 5.51
CA GLU A 98 -32.93 4.55 6.53
C GLU A 98 -33.36 5.36 7.76
N LEU A 99 -32.55 6.33 8.18
CA LEU A 99 -32.89 7.25 9.26
C LEU A 99 -34.14 8.10 8.94
N ILE A 100 -34.20 8.67 7.73
CA ILE A 100 -35.37 9.45 7.29
C ILE A 100 -36.62 8.57 7.30
N GLU A 101 -36.55 7.35 6.77
CA GLU A 101 -37.69 6.43 6.76
C GLU A 101 -38.19 6.09 8.16
N LEU A 102 -37.28 5.88 9.12
CA LEU A 102 -37.63 5.65 10.52
C LEU A 102 -38.34 6.87 11.13
N ILE A 103 -37.83 8.08 10.85
CA ILE A 103 -38.44 9.33 11.30
C ILE A 103 -39.84 9.49 10.71
N ASP A 104 -39.99 9.27 9.41
CA ASP A 104 -41.27 9.39 8.71
C ASP A 104 -42.30 8.39 9.19
N LYS A 105 -41.88 7.14 9.43
CA LYS A 105 -42.74 6.09 10.00
C LYS A 105 -43.23 6.48 11.39
N GLN A 106 -42.34 6.99 12.25
CA GLN A 106 -42.71 7.40 13.60
C GLN A 106 -43.65 8.61 13.58
N ARG A 107 -43.38 9.60 12.72
CA ARG A 107 -44.27 10.74 12.47
C ARG A 107 -45.66 10.26 12.06
N LEU A 108 -45.76 9.33 11.11
CA LEU A 108 -47.04 8.79 10.63
C LEU A 108 -47.83 8.09 11.75
N ILE A 109 -47.15 7.29 12.59
CA ILE A 109 -47.78 6.63 13.75
C ILE A 109 -48.37 7.66 14.71
N MET A 110 -47.62 8.71 15.05
CA MET A 110 -48.09 9.76 15.95
C MET A 110 -49.26 10.55 15.36
N THR A 111 -49.20 10.88 14.07
CA THR A 111 -50.31 11.55 13.37
C THR A 111 -51.59 10.68 13.39
N LYS A 112 -51.48 9.38 13.11
CA LYS A 112 -52.63 8.46 13.18
C LYS A 112 -53.23 8.34 14.58
N GLN A 113 -52.42 8.43 15.64
CA GLN A 113 -52.91 8.46 17.02
C GLN A 113 -53.72 9.73 17.35
N LEU A 114 -53.47 10.85 16.65
CA LEU A 114 -54.21 12.10 16.82
C LEU A 114 -55.54 12.13 16.06
N GLU A 115 -55.72 11.34 15.00
CA GLU A 115 -56.96 11.28 14.22
C GLU A 115 -58.23 10.95 15.06
N PRO A 116 -58.25 9.91 15.92
CA PRO A 116 -59.42 9.63 16.76
C PRO A 116 -59.70 10.75 17.75
N ILE A 117 -58.66 11.33 18.37
CA ILE A 117 -58.78 12.48 19.29
C ILE A 117 -59.39 13.69 18.55
N THR A 118 -58.93 13.96 17.33
CA THR A 118 -59.45 15.05 16.49
C THR A 118 -60.93 14.84 16.17
N ARG A 119 -61.34 13.61 15.85
CA ARG A 119 -62.74 13.27 15.60
C ARG A 119 -63.60 13.44 16.86
N GLU A 120 -63.11 12.96 18.00
CA GLU A 120 -63.77 13.09 19.31
C GLU A 120 -63.98 14.56 19.69
N ILE A 121 -62.95 15.41 19.56
CA ILE A 121 -63.04 16.86 19.81
C ILE A 121 -64.09 17.52 18.90
N ARG A 122 -64.09 17.19 17.60
CA ARG A 122 -65.06 17.75 16.66
C ARG A 122 -66.49 17.35 17.01
N TYR A 123 -66.70 16.10 17.39
CA TYR A 123 -68.01 15.58 17.80
C TYR A 123 -68.53 16.29 19.06
N LEU A 124 -67.75 16.28 20.14
CA LEU A 124 -68.15 16.91 21.42
C LEU A 124 -68.43 18.41 21.27
N ARG A 125 -67.62 19.10 20.45
CA ARG A 125 -67.83 20.52 20.14
C ARG A 125 -69.12 20.76 19.36
N LYS A 126 -69.43 19.91 18.37
CA LYS A 126 -70.64 20.05 17.54
C LYS A 126 -71.91 19.84 18.36
N GLU A 127 -71.92 18.83 19.21
CA GLU A 127 -73.08 18.49 20.05
C GLU A 127 -73.18 19.39 21.30
N ALA A 128 -72.21 20.29 21.52
CA ALA A 128 -72.07 21.09 22.74
C ALA A 128 -72.17 20.26 24.03
N ASN A 129 -71.76 18.99 23.96
CA ASN A 129 -71.96 17.99 24.98
C ASN A 129 -70.60 17.50 25.47
N PHE A 130 -70.03 18.23 26.42
CA PHE A 130 -68.76 17.88 27.05
C PHE A 130 -68.88 18.07 28.56
N ALA A 131 -68.38 17.10 29.33
CA ALA A 131 -68.24 17.19 30.77
C ALA A 131 -66.75 17.31 31.17
N GLU A 132 -66.49 17.65 32.43
CA GLU A 132 -65.13 17.69 32.98
C GLU A 132 -64.35 16.39 32.73
N ASP A 133 -65.02 15.24 32.79
CA ASP A 133 -64.42 13.93 32.55
C ASP A 133 -63.92 13.77 31.10
N ASP A 134 -64.66 14.28 30.11
CA ASP A 134 -64.23 14.26 28.71
C ASP A 134 -63.00 15.13 28.50
N ILE A 135 -62.98 16.32 29.11
CA ILE A 135 -61.85 17.25 29.06
C ILE A 135 -60.60 16.59 29.67
N ASN A 136 -60.74 15.99 30.86
CA ASN A 136 -59.63 15.33 31.54
C ASN A 136 -59.10 14.13 30.75
N ARG A 137 -59.99 13.30 30.19
CA ARG A 137 -59.63 12.16 29.32
C ARG A 137 -58.87 12.62 28.08
N LEU A 138 -59.37 13.63 27.36
CA LEU A 138 -58.72 14.16 26.17
C LEU A 138 -57.36 14.79 26.49
N LYS A 139 -57.26 15.51 27.61
CA LYS A 139 -56.00 16.09 28.09
C LYS A 139 -54.96 15.01 28.39
N GLN A 140 -55.35 13.90 29.01
CA GLN A 140 -54.45 12.76 29.21
C GLN A 140 -53.94 12.17 27.89
N LYS A 141 -54.86 11.85 26.95
CA LYS A 141 -54.48 11.30 25.63
C LYS A 141 -53.52 12.23 24.86
N ILE A 142 -53.78 13.55 24.89
CA ILE A 142 -52.92 14.54 24.25
C ILE A 142 -51.54 14.57 24.92
N ASN A 143 -51.49 14.56 26.25
CA ASN A 143 -50.24 14.60 26.99
C ASN A 143 -49.37 13.35 26.74
N GLU A 144 -49.98 12.16 26.60
CA GLU A 144 -49.27 10.93 26.22
C GLU A 144 -48.59 11.06 24.84
N ILE A 145 -49.28 11.62 23.85
CA ILE A 145 -48.71 11.84 22.52
C ILE A 145 -47.62 12.91 22.58
N GLN A 146 -47.82 13.99 23.35
CA GLN A 146 -46.80 15.01 23.57
C GLN A 146 -45.53 14.43 24.20
N GLN A 147 -45.66 13.52 25.18
CA GLN A 147 -44.51 12.84 25.77
C GLN A 147 -43.79 11.93 24.77
N LYS A 148 -44.52 11.21 23.92
CA LYS A 148 -43.92 10.39 22.84
C LYS A 148 -43.15 11.25 21.84
N VAL A 149 -43.68 12.41 21.45
CA VAL A 149 -43.00 13.37 20.58
C VAL A 149 -41.72 13.88 21.24
N LYS A 150 -41.81 14.32 22.51
CA LYS A 150 -40.63 14.77 23.26
C LYS A 150 -39.57 13.68 23.37
N GLN A 151 -39.96 12.46 23.74
CA GLN A 151 -39.02 11.34 23.80
C GLN A 151 -38.36 11.05 22.47
N PHE A 152 -39.09 11.16 21.35
CA PHE A 152 -38.54 10.93 20.02
C PHE A 152 -37.56 12.04 19.58
N ILE A 153 -37.81 13.29 19.98
CA ILE A 153 -36.93 14.44 19.68
C ILE A 153 -35.71 14.47 20.60
N GLU A 154 -35.90 14.21 21.89
CA GLU A 154 -34.88 14.38 22.94
C GLU A 154 -34.00 13.15 23.15
N LYS A 155 -34.52 11.94 22.91
CA LYS A 155 -33.69 10.73 22.87
C LYS A 155 -33.37 10.45 21.42
N ASP A 156 -32.07 10.43 21.10
CA ASP A 156 -31.46 9.76 19.93
C ASP A 156 -31.93 8.30 19.85
N THR A 157 -33.20 8.10 19.51
CA THR A 157 -33.89 6.80 19.64
C THR A 157 -33.51 5.88 18.50
N ASN A 158 -32.95 6.45 17.43
CA ASN A 158 -32.20 5.70 16.46
C ASN A 158 -30.72 5.81 16.87
N LYS A 159 -30.26 4.89 17.72
CA LYS A 159 -28.82 4.67 17.93
C LYS A 159 -28.23 4.26 16.58
N THR A 160 -27.84 5.23 15.76
CA THR A 160 -27.03 4.98 14.58
C THR A 160 -25.73 4.36 15.09
N ILE A 161 -25.53 3.07 14.84
CA ILE A 161 -24.26 2.40 15.11
C ILE A 161 -23.30 2.88 14.04
N ILE A 162 -22.65 4.01 14.31
CA ILE A 162 -21.54 4.48 13.50
C ILE A 162 -20.31 3.77 14.03
N ILE A 163 -19.74 2.87 13.23
CA ILE A 163 -18.40 2.35 13.51
C ILE A 163 -17.46 3.53 13.42
N ASP A 164 -16.81 3.85 14.53
CA ASP A 164 -15.85 4.94 14.58
C ASP A 164 -14.71 4.64 13.60
N ASN A 165 -14.29 5.67 12.86
CA ASN A 165 -13.22 5.53 11.87
C ASN A 165 -11.91 4.98 12.48
N ASN A 166 -11.68 5.21 13.78
CA ASN A 166 -10.54 4.72 14.54
C ASN A 166 -10.60 3.22 14.87
N GLN A 167 -11.77 2.58 14.73
CA GLN A 167 -11.92 1.13 14.88
C GLN A 167 -11.54 0.37 13.61
N ILE A 168 -11.43 1.06 12.48
CA ILE A 168 -11.01 0.46 11.21
C ILE A 168 -9.48 0.54 11.13
N ASP A 169 -8.82 -0.62 11.09
CA ASP A 169 -7.39 -0.68 10.85
C ASP A 169 -7.07 -0.49 9.37
N TRP A 170 -7.01 0.77 8.95
CA TRP A 170 -6.74 1.17 7.58
C TRP A 170 -5.40 0.65 7.05
N ASN A 171 -4.41 0.43 7.93
CA ASN A 171 -3.07 -0.03 7.53
C ASN A 171 -3.04 -1.50 7.13
N HIS A 172 -4.04 -2.28 7.56
CA HIS A 172 -4.19 -3.67 7.15
C HIS A 172 -5.09 -3.85 5.91
N LEU A 173 -5.84 -2.82 5.51
CA LEU A 173 -6.68 -2.87 4.31
C LEU A 173 -5.88 -2.74 3.01
N ILE A 174 -4.76 -2.00 3.04
CA ILE A 174 -3.81 -1.91 1.93
C ILE A 174 -2.38 -1.78 2.47
N TYR A 175 -1.49 -2.67 2.05
CA TYR A 175 -0.10 -2.63 2.44
C TYR A 175 0.82 -3.13 1.32
N ILE A 176 2.08 -2.73 1.42
CA ILE A 176 3.14 -3.05 0.48
C ILE A 176 3.97 -4.19 1.06
N ARG A 177 3.98 -5.37 0.40
CA ARG A 177 4.86 -6.47 0.78
C ARG A 177 6.04 -6.55 -0.19
N GLU A 178 7.24 -6.55 0.36
CA GLU A 178 8.46 -6.89 -0.37
C GLU A 178 8.51 -8.41 -0.57
N THR A 179 8.40 -8.87 -1.81
CA THR A 179 8.65 -10.28 -2.16
C THR A 179 10.13 -10.44 -2.46
N GLN A 180 10.80 -11.31 -1.70
CA GLN A 180 12.19 -11.66 -1.99
C GLN A 180 12.21 -12.51 -3.27
N SER A 181 12.79 -11.96 -4.34
CA SER A 181 12.94 -12.67 -5.60
C SER A 181 13.91 -13.85 -5.45
N LYS A 182 13.51 -15.04 -5.90
CA LYS A 182 14.25 -16.31 -5.83
C LYS A 182 15.47 -16.39 -6.78
N TYR A 183 16.02 -15.29 -7.25
CA TYR A 183 17.29 -15.31 -7.98
C TYR A 183 18.46 -15.23 -7.00
N ALA A 184 18.65 -16.33 -6.26
CA ALA A 184 19.88 -16.60 -5.54
C ALA A 184 20.78 -17.47 -6.43
N SER A 185 21.94 -16.91 -6.80
CA SER A 185 23.20 -17.65 -6.94
C SER A 185 23.38 -18.59 -8.13
N THR A 186 23.75 -18.06 -9.29
CA THR A 186 24.80 -18.69 -10.12
C THR A 186 26.09 -17.89 -9.96
N ALA A 187 26.62 -17.85 -8.74
CA ALA A 187 28.00 -17.45 -8.51
C ALA A 187 28.85 -18.71 -8.66
N THR A 188 29.48 -18.87 -9.82
CA THR A 188 30.56 -19.83 -10.02
C THR A 188 31.60 -19.65 -8.92
N THR A 189 31.76 -20.68 -8.08
CA THR A 189 32.73 -20.71 -6.99
C THR A 189 34.15 -20.63 -7.56
N VAL A 190 34.72 -19.43 -7.62
CA VAL A 190 36.17 -19.25 -7.69
C VAL A 190 36.63 -18.97 -6.27
N ASN A 191 37.22 -19.98 -5.65
CA ASN A 191 37.88 -19.86 -4.36
C ASN A 191 39.10 -18.94 -4.50
N ILE A 192 38.95 -17.70 -4.03
CA ILE A 192 40.09 -16.88 -3.61
C ILE A 192 39.78 -16.42 -2.19
N SER A 193 40.59 -16.93 -1.27
CA SER A 193 40.66 -16.51 0.11
C SER A 193 41.15 -15.06 0.18
N ASP A 194 40.23 -14.10 0.28
CA ASP A 194 40.56 -12.86 0.97
C ASP A 194 39.33 -12.17 1.57
N SER A 195 39.56 -11.64 2.75
CA SER A 195 38.60 -11.03 3.65
C SER A 195 38.18 -9.65 3.15
N ARG A 196 36.89 -9.45 2.81
CA ARG A 196 36.10 -8.20 3.02
C ARG A 196 34.71 -8.29 2.39
N ARG A 197 33.70 -8.00 3.22
CA ARG A 197 32.32 -7.54 2.93
C ARG A 197 31.68 -8.04 1.63
N ARG A 198 30.92 -9.15 1.73
CA ARG A 198 29.84 -9.48 0.80
C ARG A 198 28.63 -8.56 1.06
N SER A 199 28.48 -7.50 0.30
CA SER A 199 27.20 -6.80 0.16
C SER A 199 26.39 -7.50 -0.93
N SER A 200 25.44 -8.34 -0.51
CA SER A 200 24.51 -9.04 -1.41
C SER A 200 23.38 -8.08 -1.80
N SER A 201 23.41 -7.58 -3.03
CA SER A 201 22.33 -6.76 -3.58
C SER A 201 21.17 -7.66 -3.99
N ARG A 202 20.08 -7.65 -3.21
CA ARG A 202 18.81 -8.34 -3.51
C ARG A 202 17.94 -7.45 -4.40
N ILE A 203 17.49 -7.98 -5.55
CA ILE A 203 16.45 -7.34 -6.36
C ILE A 203 15.10 -7.59 -5.69
N ARG A 204 14.35 -6.51 -5.47
CA ARG A 204 13.11 -6.47 -4.70
C ARG A 204 11.92 -6.37 -5.65
N VAL A 205 10.94 -7.24 -5.50
CA VAL A 205 9.68 -7.16 -6.26
C VAL A 205 8.56 -6.84 -5.26
N ILE A 206 7.78 -5.80 -5.54
CA ILE A 206 6.71 -5.34 -4.65
C ILE A 206 5.38 -5.90 -5.16
N GLN A 207 4.59 -6.47 -4.26
CA GLN A 207 3.23 -6.95 -4.57
C GLN A 207 2.23 -6.31 -3.59
N ILE A 208 1.08 -5.87 -4.11
CA ILE A 208 -0.04 -5.34 -3.32
C ILE A 208 -1.07 -6.47 -3.14
N THR A 209 -1.58 -6.62 -1.92
CA THR A 209 -2.67 -7.55 -1.57
C THR A 209 -3.68 -6.84 -0.67
N TRP A 210 -4.97 -7.17 -0.78
CA TRP A 210 -6.02 -6.69 0.12
C TRP A 210 -6.92 -7.86 0.56
N GLU A 211 -7.30 -7.88 1.84
CA GLU A 211 -8.27 -8.82 2.39
C GLU A 211 -9.68 -8.20 2.35
N TYR A 212 -10.66 -8.96 1.90
CA TYR A 212 -12.06 -8.59 2.07
C TYR A 212 -12.45 -8.83 3.53
N PRO A 213 -12.85 -7.79 4.30
CA PRO A 213 -13.41 -8.05 5.62
C PRO A 213 -14.74 -8.79 5.42
N TYR A 214 -14.73 -10.07 5.80
CA TYR A 214 -15.95 -10.86 5.96
C TYR A 214 -16.83 -10.16 7.00
N LEU A 215 -17.93 -9.55 6.54
CA LEU A 215 -19.09 -9.34 7.40
C LEU A 215 -19.76 -10.70 7.53
N SER A 216 -19.38 -11.45 8.56
CA SER A 216 -20.11 -12.63 9.01
C SER A 216 -21.53 -12.21 9.40
N ALA A 217 -22.50 -12.93 8.85
CA ALA A 217 -23.94 -12.75 8.97
C ALA A 217 -24.47 -12.79 10.42
#